data_AF-A0AA51J2R3-F1
#
_entry.id   AF-A0AA51J2R3-F1
#
_cell.length_a   1.000
_cell.length_b   1.000
_cell.length_c   1.000
_cell.angle_alpha   90.00
_cell.angle_beta   90.00
_cell.angle_gamma   90.00
#
_symmetry.space_group_name_H-M   'P 1'
#
loop_
_entity.id
_entity.type
_entity.pdbx_description
1 polymer ?
#
loop_
_entity_poly.entity_id
_entity_poly.type
_entity_poly.pdbx_seq_one_letter_code
_entity_poly.pdbx_strand_id
1 'polypeptide(L)' 'EHQKQYDSEVEDKFRMKIYAENKHKIAKHNQKFAKGQASFRLKQNKYGDMLHHEFVHTMNGFN' A
#
# COMPACT_ATOMS: atom_id res chain seq x y z
N GLU A 1 6.81 -9.68 -10.89
CA GLU A 1 6.57 -10.01 -9.46
C GLU A 1 7.51 -9.18 -8.60
N HIS A 2 7.14 -8.86 -7.35
CA HIS A 2 7.93 -7.97 -6.48
C HIS A 2 8.86 -8.82 -5.59
N GLN A 3 10.16 -8.88 -5.92
CA GLN A 3 11.18 -9.58 -5.14
C GLN A 3 11.71 -8.68 -4.00
N LYS A 4 10.96 -8.59 -2.91
CA LYS A 4 11.43 -7.89 -1.69
C LYS A 4 12.01 -8.92 -0.73
N GLN A 5 13.28 -8.75 -0.36
CA GLN A 5 13.93 -9.50 0.71
C GLN A 5 13.90 -8.62 1.96
N TYR A 6 13.36 -9.14 3.06
CA TYR A 6 13.39 -8.49 4.36
C TYR A 6 14.35 -9.27 5.27
N ASP A 7 15.16 -8.55 6.04
CA ASP A 7 16.25 -9.14 6.83
C ASP A 7 15.75 -9.94 8.05
N SER A 8 14.45 -9.82 8.39
CA SER A 8 13.87 -10.43 9.59
C SER A 8 12.44 -10.92 9.37
N GLU A 9 12.10 -12.08 9.95
CA GLU A 9 10.72 -12.62 9.98
C GLU A 9 9.71 -11.65 10.63
N VAL A 10 10.19 -10.81 11.55
CA VAL A 10 9.34 -9.79 12.21
C VAL A 10 8.97 -8.71 11.20
N GLU A 11 9.92 -8.30 10.37
CA GLU A 11 9.68 -7.33 9.30
C GLU A 11 8.77 -7.93 8.23
N ASP A 12 8.97 -9.18 7.85
CA ASP A 12 8.12 -9.84 6.84
C ASP A 12 6.65 -9.92 7.29
N LYS A 13 6.38 -10.30 8.54
CA LYS A 13 5.02 -10.28 9.13
C LYS A 13 4.43 -8.87 9.17
N PHE A 14 5.25 -7.87 9.49
CA PHE A 14 4.82 -6.48 9.53
C PHE A 14 4.47 -5.96 8.13
N ARG A 15 5.32 -6.22 7.14
CA ARG A 15 5.12 -5.86 5.73
C ARG A 15 3.90 -6.56 5.13
N MET A 16 3.69 -7.84 5.47
CA MET A 16 2.49 -8.58 5.06
C MET A 16 1.21 -7.96 5.66
N LYS A 17 1.25 -7.52 6.92
CA LYS A 17 0.12 -6.82 7.56
C LYS A 17 -0.20 -5.51 6.83
N ILE A 18 0.81 -4.71 6.52
CA ILE A 18 0.64 -3.45 5.77
C ILE A 18 0.02 -3.71 4.40
N TYR A 19 0.51 -4.74 3.70
CA TYR A 19 -0.03 -5.13 2.40
C TYR A 19 -1.51 -5.51 2.47
N ALA A 20 -1.92 -6.27 3.50
CA ALA A 20 -3.30 -6.64 3.72
C ALA A 20 -4.19 -5.40 4.00
N GLU A 21 -3.73 -4.48 4.86
CA GLU A 21 -4.44 -3.24 5.16
C GLU A 21 -4.61 -2.36 3.92
N ASN A 22 -3.56 -2.20 3.12
CA ASN A 22 -3.59 -1.42 1.89
C ASN A 22 -4.51 -2.07 0.84
N LYS A 23 -4.50 -3.40 0.72
CA LYS A 23 -5.44 -4.13 -0.16
C LYS A 23 -6.89 -3.87 0.25
N HIS A 24 -7.19 -3.88 1.55
CA HIS A 24 -8.53 -3.61 2.05
C HIS A 24 -8.95 -2.16 1.76
N LYS A 25 -8.06 -1.18 1.95
CA LYS A 25 -8.31 0.24 1.59
C LYS A 25 -8.62 0.40 0.10
N ILE A 26 -7.84 -0.25 -0.77
CA ILE A 26 -8.05 -0.23 -2.22
C ILE A 26 -9.42 -0.82 -2.57
N ALA A 27 -9.78 -1.98 -2.00
CA ALA A 27 -11.08 -2.61 -2.23
C ALA A 27 -12.23 -1.68 -1.80
N LYS A 28 -12.14 -1.06 -0.61
CA LYS A 28 -13.14 -0.11 -0.12
C LYS A 28 -13.27 1.13 -1.00
N HIS A 29 -12.16 1.65 -1.51
CA HIS A 29 -12.18 2.78 -2.45
C HIS A 29 -12.80 2.39 -3.79
N ASN A 30 -12.45 1.22 -4.33
CA ASN A 30 -13.02 0.73 -5.58
C ASN A 30 -14.52 0.42 -5.47
N GLN A 31 -15.00 0.00 -4.30
CA GLN A 31 -16.44 -0.09 -4.04
C GLN A 31 -17.12 1.28 -4.07
N LYS A 32 -16.50 2.33 -3.54
CA LYS A 32 -17.01 3.72 -3.65
C LYS A 32 -17.01 4.21 -5.09
N PHE A 33 -15.96 3.90 -5.86
CA PHE A 33 -15.89 4.20 -7.29
C PHE A 33 -17.03 3.53 -8.06
N ALA A 34 -17.31 2.25 -7.79
CA ALA A 34 -18.42 1.53 -8.42
C ALA A 34 -19.80 2.14 -8.11
N LYS A 35 -19.93 2.82 -6.96
CA LYS A 35 -21.13 3.58 -6.56
C LYS A 35 -21.15 5.01 -7.11
N GLY A 36 -20.15 5.43 -7.90
CA GLY A 36 -20.02 6.80 -8.39
C GLY A 36 -19.58 7.83 -7.33
N GLN A 37 -19.13 7.39 -6.16
CA GLN A 37 -18.73 8.26 -5.04
C GLN A 37 -17.23 8.60 -5.04
N ALA A 38 -16.45 8.03 -5.95
CA ALA A 38 -15.04 8.34 -6.16
C ALA A 38 -14.78 8.47 -7.66
N SER A 39 -13.89 9.39 -8.03
CA SER A 39 -13.60 9.71 -9.44
C SER A 39 -12.55 8.80 -10.08
N PHE A 40 -11.85 7.99 -9.28
CA PHE A 40 -10.77 7.12 -9.77
C PHE A 40 -10.79 5.75 -9.08
N ARG A 41 -10.05 4.80 -9.67
CA ARG A 41 -9.82 3.47 -9.10
C ARG A 41 -8.40 3.36 -8.59
N LEU A 42 -8.24 2.63 -7.50
CA LEU A 42 -6.94 2.27 -6.97
C LEU A 42 -6.58 0.83 -7.39
N LYS A 43 -5.28 0.59 -7.56
CA LYS A 43 -4.72 -0.74 -7.85
C LYS A 43 -3.54 -0.99 -6.92
N GLN A 44 -3.38 -2.24 -6.50
CA GLN A 44 -2.19 -2.67 -5.77
C GLN A 44 -0.95 -2.45 -6.65
N ASN A 45 0.10 -1.85 -6.09
CA ASN A 45 1.36 -1.60 -6.78
C ASN A 45 2.54 -2.05 -5.88
N LYS A 46 3.77 -1.82 -6.35
CA LYS A 46 5.02 -2.17 -5.64
C LYS A 46 5.22 -1.47 -4.29
N TYR A 47 4.38 -0.48 -3.97
CA TYR A 47 4.39 0.26 -2.72
C TYR A 47 3.29 -0.21 -1.75
N GLY A 48 2.62 -1.33 -2.06
CA GLY A 48 1.51 -1.85 -1.27
C GLY A 48 1.88 -2.27 0.16
N ASP A 49 3.14 -2.54 0.42
CA ASP A 49 3.75 -2.94 1.71
C ASP A 49 4.42 -1.76 2.45
N MET A 50 4.35 -0.55 1.91
CA MET A 50 4.88 0.66 2.55
C MET A 50 3.80 1.37 3.36
N LEU A 51 4.20 1.88 4.52
CA LEU A 51 3.39 2.82 5.30
C LEU A 51 3.39 4.19 4.64
N HIS A 52 2.36 4.98 4.95
CA HIS A 52 2.22 6.32 4.40
C HIS A 52 3.43 7.21 4.74
N HIS A 53 3.96 7.14 5.97
CA HIS A 53 5.14 7.91 6.36
C HIS A 53 6.41 7.43 5.65
N GLU A 54 6.58 6.12 5.45
CA GLU A 54 7.71 5.58 4.68
C GLU A 54 7.65 6.02 3.22
N PHE A 55 6.46 5.98 2.63
CA PHE A 55 6.24 6.43 1.27
C PHE A 55 6.56 7.92 1.13
N VAL A 56 6.08 8.76 2.05
CA VAL A 56 6.36 10.19 2.06
C VAL A 56 7.86 10.43 2.27
N HIS A 57 8.51 9.78 3.23
CA HIS A 57 9.95 9.96 3.43
C HIS A 57 10.78 9.53 2.21
N THR A 58 10.39 8.46 1.52
CA THR A 58 11.13 7.95 0.35
C THR A 58 10.86 8.76 -0.93
N MET A 59 9.63 9.26 -1.12
CA MET A 59 9.19 9.86 -2.38
C MET A 59 9.01 11.38 -2.31
N ASN A 60 9.03 11.97 -1.11
CA ASN A 60 8.98 13.41 -0.92
C ASN A 60 10.42 13.91 -0.77
N GLY A 61 10.97 14.47 -1.86
CA GLY A 61 12.36 14.94 -1.95
C GLY A 61 12.69 16.19 -1.11
N PHE A 62 11.97 16.42 -0.02
CA PHE A 62 12.27 17.43 0.97
C PHE A 62 13.10 16.78 2.08
N ASN A 63 14.41 17.01 2.04
CA ASN A 63 15.35 16.75 3.14
C ASN A 63 15.39 17.94 4.08
#